data_AF-A0A7X7C2R5-F1
#
_entry.id   AF-A0A7X7C2R5-F1
#
_cell.length_a   1.000
_cell.length_b   1.000
_cell.length_c   1.000
_cell.angle_alpha   90.00
_cell.angle_beta   90.00
_cell.angle_gamma   90.00
#
_symmetry.space_group_name_H-M   'P 1'
#
loop_
_entity.id
_entity.type
_entity.pdbx_description
1 polymer ?
#
loop_
_entity_poly.entity_id
_entity_poly.type
_entity_poly.pdbx_seq_one_letter_code
_entity_poly.pdbx_strand_id
1 'polypeptide(L)'
;YAQAICDSIHKYGYDGFDIDYEPSYASPFKPGMHCGDWTTPWEENKALISCNRDYNKEYENLFFRTMRELLGPDKILNINGSIDWLDPESAHLFNYFVVQSYNGTHASWTNKVLNRLQYAGVKKNQIIYTESFENKEQNRLNFKRYADFVVNTLDRDAGGIGAYHINEDALDNNNYQHIRKAISIMNPPIK
;
A
#
# COMPACT_ATOMS: atom_id res chain seq x y z
N TYR A 1 -8.02 7.17 -18.85
CA TYR A 1 -7.90 7.38 -17.40
C TYR A 1 -6.45 7.39 -16.94
N ALA A 2 -5.69 6.28 -17.07
CA ALA A 2 -4.27 6.20 -16.67
C ALA A 2 -3.40 7.37 -17.22
N GLN A 3 -3.54 7.72 -18.50
CA GLN A 3 -2.84 8.87 -19.09
C GLN A 3 -3.07 10.18 -18.34
N ALA A 4 -4.32 10.48 -17.96
CA ALA A 4 -4.62 11.72 -17.25
C ALA A 4 -3.98 11.78 -15.86
N ILE A 5 -3.85 10.63 -15.19
CA ILE A 5 -3.13 10.53 -13.92
C ILE A 5 -1.63 10.81 -14.16
N CYS A 6 -1.03 10.15 -15.16
CA CYS A 6 0.38 10.31 -15.49
C CYS A 6 0.71 11.75 -15.94
N ASP A 7 -0.16 12.36 -16.74
CA ASP A 7 -0.04 13.76 -17.16
C ASP A 7 -0.04 14.70 -15.94
N SER A 8 -0.87 14.41 -14.92
CA SER A 8 -0.89 15.19 -13.68
C SER A 8 0.40 15.01 -12.89
N ILE A 9 0.92 13.79 -12.80
CA ILE A 9 2.21 13.49 -12.15
C ILE A 9 3.34 14.26 -12.82
N HIS A 10 3.41 14.26 -14.15
CA HIS A 10 4.40 15.01 -14.91
C HIS A 10 4.22 16.53 -14.80
N LYS A 11 2.98 17.01 -14.90
CA LYS A 11 2.66 18.44 -14.82
C LYS A 11 3.11 19.07 -13.50
N TYR A 12 2.91 18.36 -12.38
CA TYR A 12 3.25 18.86 -11.05
C TYR A 12 4.62 18.37 -10.56
N GLY A 13 5.34 17.59 -11.37
CA GLY A 13 6.67 17.09 -11.02
C GLY A 13 6.67 16.09 -9.86
N TYR A 14 5.58 15.34 -9.66
CA TYR A 14 5.53 14.30 -8.62
C TYR A 14 6.44 13.11 -8.97
N ASP A 15 6.87 12.40 -7.94
CA ASP A 15 7.80 11.27 -8.05
C ASP A 15 7.12 9.94 -8.39
N GLY A 16 5.78 9.89 -8.36
CA GLY A 16 5.06 8.65 -8.58
C GLY A 16 3.58 8.70 -8.25
N PHE A 17 3.00 7.52 -8.07
CA PHE A 17 1.61 7.31 -7.69
C PHE A 17 1.47 6.15 -6.71
N ASP A 18 0.53 6.24 -5.78
CA ASP A 18 0.15 5.16 -4.87
C ASP A 18 -1.33 4.83 -5.09
N ILE A 19 -1.62 3.58 -5.43
CA ILE A 19 -2.98 3.11 -5.70
C ILE A 19 -3.56 2.57 -4.40
N ASP A 20 -4.56 3.27 -3.86
CA ASP A 20 -5.40 2.74 -2.79
C ASP A 20 -6.38 1.71 -3.36
N TYR A 21 -6.02 0.43 -3.23
CA TYR A 21 -6.68 -0.71 -3.86
C TYR A 21 -7.43 -1.52 -2.80
N GLU A 22 -8.73 -1.30 -2.64
CA GLU A 22 -9.50 -1.84 -1.52
C GLU A 22 -10.68 -2.79 -1.86
N PRO A 23 -10.66 -3.58 -2.95
CA PRO A 23 -11.83 -4.39 -3.32
C PRO A 23 -12.26 -5.43 -2.29
N SER A 24 -11.40 -5.80 -1.34
CA SER A 24 -11.78 -6.74 -0.27
C SER A 24 -12.53 -6.07 0.89
N TYR A 25 -12.54 -4.73 0.95
CA TYR A 25 -13.17 -3.97 2.02
C TYR A 25 -14.62 -3.64 1.70
N ALA A 26 -15.41 -3.30 2.73
CA ALA A 26 -16.76 -2.81 2.52
C ALA A 26 -16.72 -1.40 1.88
N SER A 27 -17.55 -1.16 0.88
CA SER A 27 -17.63 0.15 0.24
C SER A 27 -18.31 1.16 1.16
N PRO A 28 -17.75 2.39 1.27
CA PRO A 28 -18.44 3.48 1.97
C PRO A 28 -19.54 4.13 1.10
N PHE A 29 -19.61 3.80 -0.19
CA PHE A 29 -20.49 4.47 -1.16
C PHE A 29 -21.67 3.60 -1.62
N LYS A 30 -21.59 2.29 -1.44
CA LYS A 30 -22.64 1.34 -1.83
C LYS A 30 -22.65 0.10 -0.93
N PRO A 31 -23.76 -0.67 -0.86
CA PRO A 31 -23.74 -1.98 -0.22
C PRO A 31 -22.75 -2.93 -0.91
N GLY A 32 -22.01 -3.70 -0.12
CA GLY A 32 -21.04 -4.70 -0.62
C GLY A 32 -19.59 -4.20 -0.62
N MET A 33 -18.79 -4.74 -1.53
CA MET A 33 -17.33 -4.51 -1.60
C MET A 33 -16.94 -3.17 -2.26
N HIS A 34 -15.79 -2.60 -1.89
CA HIS A 34 -15.19 -1.37 -2.41
C HIS A 34 -14.51 -1.59 -3.77
N CYS A 35 -15.30 -2.09 -4.71
CA CYS A 35 -14.94 -2.39 -6.08
C CYS A 35 -15.98 -1.77 -7.02
N GLY A 36 -15.69 -1.73 -8.32
CA GLY A 36 -16.62 -1.14 -9.27
C GLY A 36 -17.94 -1.93 -9.36
N ASP A 37 -18.97 -1.32 -9.94
CA ASP A 37 -20.25 -1.98 -10.11
C ASP A 37 -20.26 -2.82 -11.40
N TRP A 38 -20.38 -4.14 -11.24
CA TRP A 38 -20.36 -5.09 -12.35
C TRP A 38 -21.81 -5.45 -12.71
N THR A 39 -22.56 -4.46 -13.21
CA THR A 39 -23.98 -4.63 -13.57
C THR A 39 -24.17 -5.09 -15.00
N THR A 40 -25.26 -5.80 -15.24
CA THR A 40 -25.67 -6.26 -16.57
C THR A 40 -26.51 -5.17 -17.26
N PRO A 41 -26.29 -4.90 -18.57
CA PRO A 41 -25.34 -5.56 -19.46
C PRO A 41 -23.89 -5.10 -19.24
N TRP A 42 -22.99 -6.09 -19.19
CA TRP A 42 -21.54 -5.92 -18.99
C TRP A 42 -20.84 -5.07 -20.06
N GLU A 43 -21.53 -4.81 -21.17
CA GLU A 43 -21.04 -3.98 -22.27
C GLU A 43 -21.12 -2.48 -21.92
N GLU A 44 -21.98 -2.10 -20.99
CA GLU A 44 -22.26 -0.70 -20.64
C GLU A 44 -21.54 -0.23 -19.37
N ASN A 45 -21.34 -1.11 -18.37
CA ASN A 45 -20.67 -0.79 -17.10
C ASN A 45 -19.53 -1.76 -16.78
N LYS A 46 -18.36 -1.50 -17.36
CA LYS A 46 -17.13 -2.26 -17.05
C LYS A 46 -16.37 -1.58 -15.92
N ALA A 47 -16.55 -2.11 -14.72
CA ALA A 47 -15.78 -1.70 -13.57
C ALA A 47 -14.27 -1.91 -13.81
N LEU A 48 -13.47 -0.94 -13.38
CA LEU A 48 -12.01 -1.01 -13.49
C LEU A 48 -11.42 -2.07 -12.55
N ILE A 49 -11.94 -2.12 -11.32
CA ILE A 49 -11.43 -2.95 -10.23
C ILE A 49 -12.39 -4.12 -9.97
N SER A 50 -11.84 -5.33 -9.94
CA SER A 50 -12.61 -6.56 -9.72
C SER A 50 -13.13 -6.65 -8.29
N CYS A 51 -14.37 -7.09 -8.15
CA CYS A 51 -14.94 -7.51 -6.87
C CYS A 51 -14.52 -8.94 -6.49
N ASN A 52 -13.58 -9.54 -7.22
CA ASN A 52 -13.11 -10.90 -6.98
C ASN A 52 -11.57 -10.92 -6.92
N ARG A 53 -11.07 -11.77 -6.02
CA ARG A 53 -9.65 -11.99 -5.82
C ARG A 53 -8.96 -12.66 -7.02
N ASP A 54 -9.66 -13.56 -7.71
CA ASP A 54 -9.05 -14.47 -8.69
C ASP A 54 -9.63 -14.35 -10.11
N TYR A 55 -10.74 -13.63 -10.30
CA TYR A 55 -11.42 -13.51 -11.61
C TYR A 55 -11.64 -12.05 -12.02
N ASN A 56 -11.84 -11.83 -13.32
CA ASN A 56 -12.13 -10.52 -13.93
C ASN A 56 -11.06 -9.45 -13.68
N LYS A 57 -9.78 -9.85 -13.71
CA LYS A 57 -8.64 -8.98 -13.39
C LYS A 57 -8.09 -8.24 -14.62
N GLU A 58 -8.61 -8.51 -15.81
CA GLU A 58 -8.05 -8.05 -17.08
C GLU A 58 -8.00 -6.52 -17.17
N TYR A 59 -9.05 -5.82 -16.71
CA TYR A 59 -9.13 -4.37 -16.76
C TYR A 59 -8.25 -3.68 -15.71
N GLU A 60 -8.20 -4.18 -14.48
CA GLU A 60 -7.28 -3.65 -13.47
C GLU A 60 -5.82 -3.92 -13.86
N ASN A 61 -5.50 -5.10 -14.39
CA ASN A 61 -4.16 -5.43 -14.88
C ASN A 61 -3.77 -4.55 -16.07
N LEU A 62 -4.70 -4.29 -17.01
CA LEU A 62 -4.46 -3.35 -18.11
C LEU A 62 -4.17 -1.96 -17.58
N PHE A 63 -4.93 -1.50 -16.58
CA PHE A 63 -4.70 -0.21 -15.95
C PHE A 63 -3.35 -0.11 -15.27
N PHE A 64 -2.95 -1.12 -14.48
CA PHE A 64 -1.64 -1.15 -13.83
C PHE A 64 -0.49 -1.15 -14.84
N ARG A 65 -0.58 -1.97 -15.90
CA ARG A 65 0.43 -1.98 -16.97
C ARG A 65 0.54 -0.63 -17.66
N THR A 66 -0.61 -0.05 -18.02
CA THR A 66 -0.66 1.27 -18.68
C THR A 66 -0.05 2.35 -17.77
N MET A 67 -0.37 2.35 -16.48
CA MET A 67 0.25 3.27 -15.51
C MET A 67 1.77 3.12 -15.47
N ARG A 68 2.28 1.89 -15.37
CA ARG A 68 3.73 1.63 -15.35
C ARG A 68 4.42 2.08 -16.64
N GLU A 69 3.86 1.76 -17.81
CA GLU A 69 4.42 2.14 -19.11
C GLU A 69 4.50 3.66 -19.27
N LEU A 70 3.45 4.39 -18.88
CA LEU A 70 3.38 5.84 -19.02
C LEU A 70 4.21 6.61 -17.98
N LEU A 71 4.34 6.07 -16.77
CA LEU A 71 5.20 6.64 -15.72
C LEU A 71 6.69 6.42 -16.00
N GLY A 72 7.03 5.33 -16.67
CA GLY A 72 8.40 4.90 -16.87
C GLY A 72 9.03 4.27 -15.62
N PRO A 73 10.30 3.81 -15.74
CA PRO A 73 11.00 3.10 -14.68
C PRO A 73 11.47 4.01 -13.53
N ASP A 74 11.65 5.31 -13.81
CA ASP A 74 12.22 6.26 -12.85
C ASP A 74 11.21 6.75 -11.79
N LYS A 75 9.92 6.53 -12.04
CA LYS A 75 8.82 6.94 -11.15
C LYS A 75 8.37 5.78 -10.26
N ILE A 76 7.97 6.13 -9.04
CA ILE A 76 7.43 5.19 -8.07
C ILE A 76 5.98 4.85 -8.46
N LEU A 77 5.64 3.56 -8.51
CA LEU A 77 4.26 3.10 -8.49
C LEU A 77 4.11 2.14 -7.31
N ASN A 78 3.33 2.55 -6.34
CA ASN A 78 2.99 1.76 -5.17
C ASN A 78 1.53 1.32 -5.22
N ILE A 79 1.22 0.32 -4.40
CA ILE A 79 -0.14 -0.13 -4.16
C ILE A 79 -0.34 -0.38 -2.67
N ASN A 80 -1.49 0.05 -2.15
CA ASN A 80 -1.87 -0.12 -0.76
C ASN A 80 -3.28 -0.72 -0.63
N GLY A 81 -3.66 -1.17 0.58
CA GLY A 81 -4.97 -1.81 0.83
C GLY A 81 -4.97 -3.33 0.69
N SER A 82 -5.90 -3.86 -0.12
CA SER A 82 -6.16 -5.29 -0.39
C SER A 82 -5.08 -5.97 -1.24
N ILE A 83 -3.81 -5.85 -0.84
CA ILE A 83 -2.67 -6.40 -1.60
C ILE A 83 -2.76 -7.94 -1.76
N ASP A 84 -3.39 -8.64 -0.82
CA ASP A 84 -3.63 -10.08 -0.90
C ASP A 84 -4.68 -10.47 -1.97
N TRP A 85 -5.34 -9.48 -2.58
CA TRP A 85 -6.23 -9.62 -3.73
C TRP A 85 -5.59 -9.22 -5.07
N LEU A 86 -4.37 -8.72 -5.06
CA LEU A 86 -3.65 -8.38 -6.29
C LEU A 86 -3.43 -9.64 -7.14
N ASP A 87 -3.60 -9.50 -8.44
CA ASP A 87 -3.19 -10.53 -9.39
C ASP A 87 -1.65 -10.69 -9.36
N PRO A 88 -1.10 -11.89 -9.07
CA PRO A 88 0.33 -12.11 -9.07
C PRO A 88 1.03 -11.67 -10.37
N GLU A 89 0.35 -11.73 -11.52
CA GLU A 89 0.93 -11.28 -12.79
C GLU A 89 1.27 -9.78 -12.79
N SER A 90 0.54 -8.96 -12.04
CA SER A 90 0.76 -7.51 -11.96
C SER A 90 1.77 -7.11 -10.89
N ALA A 91 2.24 -8.03 -10.05
CA ALA A 91 3.08 -7.71 -8.90
C ALA A 91 4.40 -7.00 -9.28
N HIS A 92 5.00 -7.39 -10.41
CA HIS A 92 6.26 -6.83 -10.92
C HIS A 92 6.15 -5.36 -11.35
N LEU A 93 4.94 -4.82 -11.48
CA LEU A 93 4.70 -3.43 -11.88
C LEU A 93 4.91 -2.44 -10.72
N PHE A 94 4.90 -2.92 -9.47
CA PHE A 94 4.93 -2.09 -8.27
C PHE A 94 6.30 -2.08 -7.60
N ASN A 95 6.68 -0.91 -7.08
CA ASN A 95 7.91 -0.74 -6.31
C ASN A 95 7.73 -1.25 -4.87
N TYR A 96 6.68 -0.78 -4.20
CA TYR A 96 6.35 -1.18 -2.83
C TYR A 96 4.87 -1.57 -2.67
N PHE A 97 4.66 -2.51 -1.77
CA PHE A 97 3.37 -2.99 -1.28
C PHE A 97 3.14 -2.40 0.12
N VAL A 98 2.32 -1.36 0.19
CA VAL A 98 2.08 -0.59 1.41
C VAL A 98 0.90 -1.20 2.15
N VAL A 99 1.15 -2.04 3.14
CA VAL A 99 0.09 -2.76 3.85
C VAL A 99 -0.54 -1.89 4.93
N GLN A 100 -1.87 -1.80 4.93
CA GLN A 100 -2.67 -1.18 5.99
C GLN A 100 -2.70 -2.09 7.23
N SER A 101 -1.54 -2.23 7.86
CA SER A 101 -1.29 -3.16 8.95
C SER A 101 -1.71 -2.65 10.32
N TYR A 102 -2.84 -1.94 10.37
CA TYR A 102 -3.29 -1.21 11.53
C TYR A 102 -3.48 -2.08 12.76
N ASN A 103 -3.36 -1.47 13.94
CA ASN A 103 -3.50 -2.10 15.24
C ASN A 103 -2.48 -3.24 15.46
N GLY A 104 -1.25 -3.08 14.94
CA GLY A 104 -0.18 -4.05 15.12
C GLY A 104 -0.34 -5.36 14.32
N THR A 105 -1.05 -5.32 13.20
CA THR A 105 -1.30 -6.51 12.36
C THR A 105 -0.19 -6.82 11.35
N HIS A 106 1.00 -6.22 11.51
CA HIS A 106 2.14 -6.33 10.59
C HIS A 106 2.59 -7.78 10.30
N ALA A 107 2.57 -8.68 11.29
CA ALA A 107 2.91 -10.09 11.09
C ALA A 107 1.87 -10.82 10.21
N SER A 108 0.58 -10.53 10.44
CA SER A 108 -0.52 -11.09 9.63
C SER A 108 -0.41 -10.62 8.18
N TRP A 109 -0.15 -9.34 7.96
CA TRP A 109 0.02 -8.78 6.61
C TRP A 109 1.26 -9.30 5.88
N THR A 110 2.37 -9.52 6.60
CA THR A 110 3.55 -10.18 6.00
C THR A 110 3.16 -11.53 5.41
N ASN A 111 2.42 -12.36 6.16
CA ASN A 111 1.97 -13.66 5.69
C ASN A 111 1.00 -13.54 4.52
N LYS A 112 0.04 -12.62 4.58
CA LYS A 112 -0.94 -12.40 3.50
C LYS A 112 -0.27 -12.04 2.18
N VAL A 113 0.66 -11.08 2.19
CA VAL A 113 1.38 -10.63 0.99
C VAL A 113 2.26 -11.75 0.46
N LEU A 114 3.08 -12.38 1.29
CA LEU A 114 3.99 -13.43 0.81
C LEU A 114 3.23 -14.66 0.33
N ASN A 115 2.17 -15.10 1.01
CA ASN A 115 1.35 -16.22 0.55
C ASN A 115 0.74 -15.96 -0.84
N ARG A 116 0.40 -14.71 -1.15
CA ARG A 116 -0.17 -14.36 -2.47
C ARG A 116 0.89 -14.12 -3.54
N LEU A 117 1.97 -13.40 -3.22
CA LEU A 117 2.83 -12.78 -4.22
C LEU A 117 4.28 -13.28 -4.24
N GLN A 118 4.70 -14.14 -3.30
CA GLN A 118 6.10 -14.60 -3.28
C GLN A 118 6.51 -15.35 -4.56
N TYR A 119 5.58 -16.11 -5.16
CA TYR A 119 5.81 -16.83 -6.42
C TYR A 119 5.95 -15.91 -7.63
N ALA A 120 5.46 -14.67 -7.52
CA ALA A 120 5.67 -13.60 -8.49
C ALA A 120 6.95 -12.77 -8.20
N GLY A 121 7.78 -13.22 -7.25
CA GLY A 121 9.06 -12.60 -6.93
C GLY A 121 9.02 -11.51 -5.86
N VAL A 122 7.86 -11.25 -5.25
CA VAL A 122 7.73 -10.26 -4.17
C VAL A 122 8.49 -10.71 -2.92
N LYS A 123 9.27 -9.79 -2.36
CA LYS A 123 10.10 -10.00 -1.15
C LYS A 123 9.71 -9.06 -0.02
N LYS A 124 10.17 -9.36 1.20
CA LYS A 124 9.87 -8.54 2.38
C LYS A 124 10.41 -7.11 2.26
N ASN A 125 11.58 -6.90 1.64
CA ASN A 125 12.10 -5.56 1.33
C ASN A 125 11.24 -4.72 0.36
N GLN A 126 10.15 -5.25 -0.17
CA GLN A 126 9.16 -4.49 -0.94
C GLN A 126 7.90 -4.19 -0.11
N ILE A 127 7.81 -4.61 1.15
CA ILE A 127 6.63 -4.41 2.00
C ILE A 127 6.87 -3.23 2.94
N ILE A 128 5.96 -2.24 2.91
CA ILE A 128 5.93 -1.12 3.85
C ILE A 128 4.78 -1.32 4.82
N TYR A 129 5.07 -1.37 6.12
CA TYR A 129 4.07 -1.65 7.16
C TYR A 129 3.51 -0.36 7.75
N THR A 130 2.21 -0.09 7.56
CA THR A 130 1.60 1.14 8.07
C THR A 130 0.70 0.92 9.29
N GLU A 131 0.71 1.91 10.18
CA GLU A 131 -0.22 2.05 11.30
C GLU A 131 -1.19 3.22 11.04
N SER A 132 -2.39 3.19 11.61
CA SER A 132 -3.28 4.36 11.63
C SER A 132 -3.09 5.13 12.94
N PHE A 133 -2.77 6.42 12.81
CA PHE A 133 -2.81 7.36 13.92
C PHE A 133 -4.15 8.06 14.02
N GLU A 134 -4.97 8.07 12.96
CA GLU A 134 -6.23 8.82 12.88
C GLU A 134 -7.14 8.58 14.10
N ASN A 135 -7.24 9.56 15.00
CA ASN A 135 -8.01 9.44 16.26
C ASN A 135 -7.58 8.24 17.14
N LYS A 136 -6.30 7.82 17.06
CA LYS A 136 -5.75 6.63 17.72
C LYS A 136 -4.42 6.95 18.41
N GLU A 137 -4.47 7.77 19.45
CA GLU A 137 -3.30 8.14 20.26
C GLU A 137 -2.47 6.91 20.70
N GLN A 138 -3.12 5.84 21.14
CA GLN A 138 -2.41 4.65 21.61
C GLN A 138 -1.60 3.96 20.50
N ASN A 139 -2.06 3.99 19.25
CA ASN A 139 -1.32 3.44 18.11
C ASN A 139 -0.07 4.27 17.82
N ARG A 140 -0.19 5.60 17.89
CA ARG A 140 0.91 6.55 17.77
C ARG A 140 1.97 6.36 18.86
N LEU A 141 1.55 6.32 20.13
CA LEU A 141 2.46 6.08 21.28
C LEU A 141 3.21 4.72 21.15
N ASN A 142 2.53 3.72 20.60
CA ASN A 142 3.07 2.36 20.42
C ASN A 142 3.78 2.15 19.08
N PHE A 143 3.95 3.16 18.23
CA PHE A 143 4.46 2.99 16.87
C PHE A 143 5.85 2.31 16.81
N LYS A 144 6.65 2.42 17.89
CA LYS A 144 7.90 1.67 18.07
C LYS A 144 7.77 0.17 17.76
N ARG A 145 6.60 -0.44 17.99
CA ARG A 145 6.35 -1.87 17.70
C ARG A 145 6.66 -2.26 16.26
N TYR A 146 6.45 -1.35 15.30
CA TYR A 146 6.75 -1.60 13.90
C TYR A 146 8.26 -1.63 13.63
N ALA A 147 9.01 -0.70 14.22
CA ALA A 147 10.47 -0.72 14.16
C ALA A 147 11.04 -1.98 14.83
N ASP A 148 10.51 -2.37 15.99
CA ASP A 148 10.92 -3.59 16.69
C ASP A 148 10.63 -4.85 15.86
N PHE A 149 9.48 -4.90 15.19
CA PHE A 149 9.16 -6.00 14.28
C PHE A 149 10.16 -6.10 13.13
N VAL A 150 10.48 -4.98 12.47
CA VAL A 150 11.47 -4.96 11.39
C VAL A 150 12.84 -5.41 11.88
N VAL A 151 13.32 -4.88 13.00
CA VAL A 151 14.67 -5.17 13.50
C VAL A 151 14.77 -6.58 14.08
N ASN A 152 13.81 -6.99 14.91
CA ASN A 152 13.94 -8.22 15.70
C ASN A 152 13.31 -9.44 15.04
N THR A 153 12.40 -9.27 14.08
CA THR A 153 11.67 -10.38 13.45
C THR A 153 11.98 -10.51 11.97
N LEU A 154 12.14 -9.39 11.26
CA LEU A 154 12.44 -9.42 9.83
C LEU A 154 13.94 -9.34 9.52
N ASP A 155 14.81 -9.27 10.53
CA ASP A 155 16.25 -9.08 10.34
C ASP A 155 16.57 -7.87 9.44
N ARG A 156 15.80 -6.78 9.65
CA ARG A 156 15.84 -5.54 8.85
C ARG A 156 15.47 -5.70 7.37
N ASP A 157 14.98 -6.86 6.94
CA ASP A 157 14.46 -7.11 5.59
C ASP A 157 13.00 -6.62 5.47
N ALA A 158 12.84 -5.31 5.29
CA ALA A 158 11.55 -4.65 5.07
C ALA A 158 11.71 -3.44 4.15
N GLY A 159 10.67 -3.12 3.37
CA GLY A 159 10.64 -1.89 2.57
C GLY A 159 10.53 -0.64 3.43
N GLY A 160 9.88 -0.76 4.60
CA GLY A 160 9.83 0.30 5.59
C GLY A 160 8.64 0.19 6.54
N ILE A 161 8.41 1.29 7.26
CA ILE A 161 7.24 1.49 8.11
C ILE A 161 6.63 2.86 7.82
N GLY A 162 5.33 3.04 8.06
CA GLY A 162 4.63 4.30 7.81
C GLY A 162 3.43 4.53 8.72
N ALA A 163 2.80 5.69 8.59
CA ALA A 163 1.60 6.03 9.37
C ALA A 163 0.56 6.75 8.50
N TYR A 164 -0.69 6.30 8.54
CA TYR A 164 -1.85 7.05 8.09
C TYR A 164 -2.18 8.12 9.14
N HIS A 165 -2.47 9.36 8.69
CA HIS A 165 -2.52 10.54 9.56
C HIS A 165 -1.22 10.79 10.35
N ILE A 166 -0.07 10.68 9.68
CA ILE A 166 1.26 10.89 10.28
C ILE A 166 1.39 12.24 11.01
N ASN A 167 0.66 13.26 10.57
CA ASN A 167 0.59 14.59 11.18
C ASN A 167 0.08 14.56 12.63
N GLU A 168 -0.63 13.52 13.06
CA GLU A 168 -1.01 13.38 14.48
C GLU A 168 0.19 13.22 15.40
N ASP A 169 1.35 12.77 14.88
CA ASP A 169 2.60 12.74 15.64
C ASP A 169 3.24 14.12 15.84
N ALA A 170 2.75 15.14 15.15
CA ALA A 170 3.13 16.52 15.37
C ALA A 170 2.27 17.22 16.45
N LEU A 171 1.18 16.61 16.93
CA LEU A 171 0.32 17.23 17.95
C LEU A 171 1.09 17.51 19.25
N ASP A 172 2.05 16.65 19.58
CA ASP A 172 2.93 16.84 20.73
C ASP A 172 4.20 17.58 20.30
N ASN A 173 4.24 18.89 20.57
CA ASN A 173 5.44 19.73 20.35
C ASN A 173 5.96 19.80 18.90
N ASN A 174 5.14 19.42 17.90
CA ASN A 174 5.45 19.51 16.47
C ASN A 174 6.78 18.88 16.06
N ASN A 175 7.12 17.72 16.64
CA ASN A 175 8.46 17.13 16.48
C ASN A 175 8.48 15.71 15.89
N TYR A 176 7.33 15.11 15.60
CA TYR A 176 7.21 13.74 15.09
C TYR A 176 8.00 12.73 15.93
N GLN A 177 7.89 12.82 17.25
CA GLN A 177 8.74 12.07 18.18
C GLN A 177 8.68 10.56 17.96
N HIS A 178 7.51 10.00 17.68
CA HIS A 178 7.32 8.55 17.58
C HIS A 178 7.86 8.05 16.24
N ILE A 179 7.63 8.77 15.14
CA ILE A 179 8.22 8.48 13.82
C ILE A 179 9.75 8.56 13.88
N ARG A 180 10.32 9.65 14.41
CA ARG A 180 11.78 9.85 14.47
C ARG A 180 12.46 8.78 15.34
N LYS A 181 11.83 8.41 16.45
CA LYS A 181 12.31 7.32 17.31
C LYS A 181 12.31 5.98 16.57
N ALA A 182 11.24 5.68 15.83
CA ALA A 182 11.15 4.45 15.05
C ALA A 182 12.21 4.39 13.93
N ILE A 183 12.44 5.50 13.21
CA ILE A 183 13.51 5.63 12.20
C ILE A 183 14.88 5.36 12.83
N SER A 184 15.15 5.93 14.01
CA SER A 184 16.45 5.76 14.70
C SER A 184 16.72 4.32 15.14
N ILE A 185 15.67 3.54 15.43
CA ILE A 185 15.77 2.12 15.77
C ILE A 185 16.09 1.28 14.52
N MET A 186 15.38 1.55 13.41
CA MET A 186 15.60 0.86 12.14
C MET A 186 16.92 1.23 11.48
N ASN A 187 17.42 2.45 11.71
CA ASN A 187 18.62 3.00 11.10
C ASN A 187 19.47 3.69 12.17
N PRO A 188 20.14 2.91 13.05
CA PRO A 188 20.99 3.51 14.08
C PRO A 188 22.15 4.27 13.42
N PRO A 189 22.64 5.36 14.04
CA PRO A 189 23.81 6.07 13.54
C PRO A 189 24.99 5.12 13.38
N ILE A 190 25.69 5.22 12.25
CA ILE A 190 26.97 4.53 12.05
C ILE A 190 27.97 5.19 13.02
N LYS A 191 28.59 4.39 13.88
CA LYS A 191 29.67 4.81 14.78
C LYS A 191 31.00 4.82 14.06
#